data_AF-A0AA36P3L0-F1
#
_entry.id   AF-A0AA36P3L0-F1
#
_cell.length_a   1.000
_cell.length_b   1.000
_cell.length_c   1.000
_cell.angle_alpha   90.00
_cell.angle_beta   90.00
_cell.angle_gamma   90.00
#
_symmetry.space_group_name_H-M   'P 1'
#
loop_
_entity.id
_entity.type
_entity.pdbx_description
1 polymer ?
#
loop_
_entity_poly.entity_id
_entity_poly.type
_entity_poly.pdbx_seq_one_letter_code
_entity_poly.pdbx_strand_id
1 'polypeptide(L)'
;MACTPGGYGLFDDAALQRLCFVRAAFEAGIGLDALAQLCRALDAADSEEAAAQFAVLRQLVERRRQALANLEAQLTELAHGASALPV
;
A
#
# COMPACT_ATOMS: atom_id res chain seq x y z
N MET A 1 2.08 26.83 3.44
CA MET A 1 2.55 25.86 4.45
C MET A 1 2.90 26.63 5.71
N ALA A 2 2.45 26.15 6.86
CA ALA A 2 2.84 26.74 8.14
C ALA A 2 4.25 26.23 8.50
N CYS A 3 5.13 27.15 8.89
CA CYS A 3 6.46 26.81 9.38
C CYS A 3 6.69 27.55 10.69
N THR A 4 7.47 26.94 11.58
CA THR A 4 8.06 27.65 12.71
C THR A 4 8.98 28.77 12.22
N PRO A 5 9.28 29.79 13.06
CA PRO A 5 10.26 30.83 12.71
C PRO A 5 11.65 30.29 12.36
N GLY A 6 12.00 29.10 12.87
CA GLY A 6 13.24 28.39 12.53
C GLY A 6 13.20 27.59 11.22
N GLY A 7 12.10 27.68 10.45
CA GLY A 7 11.97 27.01 9.15
C GLY A 7 11.47 25.56 9.19
N TYR A 8 11.19 25.00 10.37
CA TYR A 8 10.59 23.67 10.47
C TYR A 8 9.12 23.68 10.03
N GLY A 9 8.74 22.75 9.15
CA GLY A 9 7.35 22.58 8.71
C GLY A 9 6.44 22.13 9.86
N LEU A 10 5.26 22.76 9.95
CA LEU A 10 4.19 22.38 10.87
C LEU A 10 3.17 21.53 10.11
N PHE A 11 2.88 20.36 10.66
CA PHE A 11 1.94 19.39 10.09
C PHE A 11 0.74 19.22 11.01
N ASP A 12 -0.44 19.14 10.41
CA ASP A 12 -1.70 18.91 11.10
C ASP A 12 -2.04 17.41 11.16
N ASP A 13 -3.13 17.08 11.86
CA ASP A 13 -3.62 15.70 11.95
C ASP A 13 -3.93 15.11 10.56
N ALA A 14 -4.38 15.93 9.62
CA ALA A 14 -4.68 15.49 8.26
C ALA A 14 -3.41 15.06 7.51
N ALA A 15 -2.29 15.75 7.71
CA ALA A 15 -0.99 15.35 7.17
C ALA A 15 -0.49 14.05 7.82
N LEU A 16 -0.69 13.89 9.13
CA LEU A 16 -0.35 12.64 9.83
C LEU A 16 -1.16 11.46 9.29
N GLN A 17 -2.48 11.61 9.10
CA GLN A 17 -3.33 10.55 8.53
C GLN A 17 -2.89 10.15 7.11
N ARG A 18 -2.51 11.13 6.27
CA ARG A 18 -1.96 10.87 4.94
C ARG A 18 -0.66 10.08 5.01
N LEU A 19 0.24 10.41 5.93
CA LEU A 19 1.48 9.66 6.11
C LEU A 19 1.23 8.23 6.61
N CYS A 20 0.29 8.04 7.53
CA CYS A 20 -0.13 6.70 7.98
C CYS A 20 -0.66 5.85 6.82
N PHE A 21 -1.46 6.44 5.92
CA PHE A 21 -1.93 5.76 4.72
C PHE A 21 -0.77 5.37 3.79
N VAL A 22 0.14 6.29 3.49
CA VAL A 22 1.30 6.02 2.62
C VAL A 22 2.16 4.91 3.20
N ARG A 23 2.40 4.92 4.52
CA ARG A 23 3.13 3.86 5.22
C ARG A 23 2.45 2.50 5.04
N ALA A 24 1.15 2.40 5.33
CA ALA A 24 0.41 1.14 5.20
C ALA A 24 0.40 0.61 3.75
N ALA A 25 0.28 1.50 2.77
CA ALA A 25 0.34 1.12 1.36
C ALA A 25 1.73 0.59 0.97
N PHE A 26 2.79 1.26 1.42
CA PHE A 26 4.16 0.83 1.18
C PHE A 26 4.47 -0.52 1.84
N GLU A 27 4.01 -0.74 3.08
CA GLU A 27 4.10 -2.03 3.78
C GLU A 27 3.35 -3.14 3.03
N ALA A 28 2.23 -2.82 2.38
CA ALA A 28 1.52 -3.73 1.46
C ALA A 28 2.22 -3.89 0.08
N GLY A 29 3.43 -3.34 -0.06
CA GLY A 29 4.29 -3.39 -1.24
C GLY A 29 3.90 -2.41 -2.35
N ILE A 30 2.95 -1.48 -2.13
CA ILE A 30 2.52 -0.52 -3.15
C ILE A 30 3.67 0.48 -3.37
N GLY A 31 4.09 0.63 -4.63
CA GLY A 31 5.18 1.53 -5.00
C GLY A 31 4.80 3.00 -4.80
N LEU A 32 5.80 3.83 -4.48
CA LEU A 32 5.63 5.28 -4.30
C LEU A 32 5.07 5.97 -5.56
N ASP A 33 5.37 5.46 -6.76
CA ASP A 33 4.87 6.04 -8.01
C ASP A 33 3.33 5.98 -8.11
N ALA A 34 2.74 4.85 -7.72
CA ALA A 34 1.28 4.69 -7.70
C ALA A 34 0.63 5.58 -6.65
N LEU A 35 1.28 5.76 -5.49
CA LEU A 35 0.81 6.67 -4.45
C LEU A 35 0.93 8.13 -4.89
N ALA A 36 2.01 8.50 -5.59
CA ALA A 36 2.19 9.84 -6.14
C ALA A 36 1.17 10.15 -7.25
N GLN A 37 0.75 9.16 -8.03
CA GLN A 37 -0.33 9.32 -9.00
C GLN A 37 -1.69 9.54 -8.31
N LEU A 38 -2.01 8.77 -7.27
CA LEU A 38 -3.21 8.99 -6.45
C LEU A 38 -3.20 10.38 -5.80
N CYS A 39 -2.09 10.80 -5.19
CA CYS A 39 -1.98 12.12 -4.58
C CYS A 39 -2.23 13.23 -5.61
N ARG A 40 -1.65 13.14 -6.81
CA ARG A 40 -1.89 14.11 -7.89
C ARG A 40 -3.36 14.15 -8.32
N ALA A 41 -4.04 13.00 -8.42
CA ALA A 41 -5.46 12.95 -8.76
C ALA A 41 -6.33 13.62 -7.68
N LEU A 42 -6.02 13.35 -6.40
CA LEU A 42 -6.69 13.99 -5.27
C LEU A 42 -6.48 15.51 -5.23
N ASP A 43 -5.25 15.97 -5.49
CA ASP A 43 -4.91 17.38 -5.51
C ASP A 43 -5.54 18.13 -6.70
N ALA A 44 -5.78 17.44 -7.83
CA ALA A 44 -6.47 17.99 -8.99
C ALA A 44 -7.98 18.20 -8.76
N ALA A 45 -8.52 17.75 -7.61
CA ALA A 45 -9.96 17.72 -7.30
C ALA A 45 -10.79 16.95 -8.35
N ASP A 46 -10.14 16.08 -9.14
CA ASP A 46 -10.79 15.23 -10.11
C ASP A 46 -11.23 13.93 -9.43
N SER A 47 -12.51 13.88 -9.08
CA SER A 47 -13.10 12.75 -8.36
C SER A 47 -13.18 11.48 -9.20
N GLU A 48 -13.25 11.59 -10.54
CA GLU A 48 -13.31 10.45 -11.45
C GLU A 48 -11.95 9.80 -11.59
N GLU A 49 -10.91 10.61 -11.83
CA GLU A 49 -9.53 10.12 -11.88
C GLU A 49 -9.11 9.54 -10.53
N ALA A 50 -9.46 10.20 -9.41
CA ALA A 50 -9.21 9.66 -8.08
C ALA A 50 -9.90 8.31 -7.86
N ALA A 51 -11.16 8.16 -8.27
CA ALA A 51 -11.88 6.88 -8.19
C ALA A 51 -11.22 5.79 -9.03
N ALA A 52 -10.74 6.11 -10.24
CA ALA A 52 -9.99 5.18 -11.08
C ALA A 52 -8.69 4.73 -10.40
N GLN A 53 -7.94 5.65 -9.81
CA GLN A 53 -6.71 5.33 -9.06
C GLN A 53 -7.01 4.44 -7.83
N PHE A 54 -8.09 4.70 -7.10
CA PHE A 54 -8.53 3.83 -6.00
C PHE A 54 -8.88 2.42 -6.50
N ALA A 55 -9.53 2.29 -7.65
CA ALA A 55 -9.85 0.99 -8.24
C ALA A 55 -8.58 0.20 -8.60
N VAL A 56 -7.59 0.86 -9.21
CA VAL A 56 -6.28 0.26 -9.53
C VAL A 56 -5.58 -0.23 -8.27
N LEU A 57 -5.53 0.59 -7.21
CA LEU A 57 -4.90 0.19 -5.95
C LEU A 57 -5.62 -1.00 -5.30
N ARG A 58 -6.95 -1.02 -5.32
CA ARG A 58 -7.72 -2.15 -4.80
C ARG A 58 -7.45 -3.44 -5.58
N GLN A 59 -7.37 -3.38 -6.90
CA GLN A 59 -7.03 -4.54 -7.73
C GLN A 59 -5.62 -5.06 -7.42
N LEU A 60 -4.66 -4.17 -7.22
CA LEU A 60 -3.29 -4.54 -6.90
C LEU A 60 -3.19 -5.21 -5.52
N VAL A 61 -3.91 -4.68 -4.53
CA VAL A 61 -4.05 -5.32 -3.21
C VAL A 61 -4.65 -6.72 -3.35
N GLU A 62 -5.73 -6.87 -4.09
CA GLU A 62 -6.39 -8.17 -4.26
C GLU A 62 -5.49 -9.19 -4.95
N ARG A 63 -4.80 -8.78 -6.03
CA ARG A 63 -3.82 -9.62 -6.72
C ARG A 63 -2.72 -10.09 -5.78
N ARG A 64 -2.25 -9.22 -4.87
CA ARG A 64 -1.25 -9.59 -3.86
C ARG A 64 -1.79 -10.55 -2.82
N ARG A 65 -3.01 -10.33 -2.32
CA ARG A 65 -3.66 -11.27 -1.40
C ARG A 65 -3.76 -12.66 -2.01
N GLN A 66 -4.18 -12.75 -3.28
CA GLN A 66 -4.23 -14.03 -3.98
C GLN A 66 -2.86 -14.68 -4.15
N ALA A 67 -1.84 -13.90 -4.52
CA ALA A 67 -0.48 -14.41 -4.64
C ALA A 67 0.08 -14.92 -3.31
N LEU A 68 -0.19 -14.21 -2.20
CA LEU A 68 0.19 -14.64 -0.85
C LEU A 68 -0.55 -15.91 -0.43
N ALA A 69 -1.86 -16.03 -0.70
CA ALA A 69 -2.62 -17.24 -0.40
C ALA A 69 -2.07 -18.45 -1.18
N ASN A 70 -1.73 -18.27 -2.46
CA ASN A 70 -1.12 -19.32 -3.28
C ASN A 70 0.28 -19.72 -2.77
N LEU A 71 1.06 -18.75 -2.28
CA LEU A 71 2.37 -19.01 -1.68
C LEU A 71 2.23 -19.77 -0.36
N GLU A 72 1.30 -19.37 0.49
CA GLU A 72 1.01 -20.04 1.76
C GLU A 72 0.56 -21.50 1.56
N ALA A 73 -0.28 -21.75 0.55
CA ALA A 73 -0.66 -23.10 0.15
C ALA A 73 0.56 -23.94 -0.28
N GLN A 74 1.44 -23.40 -1.13
CA GLN A 74 2.67 -24.08 -1.55
C GLN A 74 3.62 -24.36 -0.37
N LEU A 75 3.79 -23.40 0.55
CA LEU A 75 4.60 -23.59 1.75
C LEU A 75 4.03 -24.70 2.63
N THR A 76 2.71 -24.76 2.75
CA THR A 76 2.00 -25.81 3.49
C THR A 76 2.25 -27.17 2.84
N GLU A 77 2.09 -27.29 1.52
CA GLU A 77 2.37 -28.53 0.78
C GLU A 77 3.82 -29.00 0.94
N LEU A 78 4.78 -28.08 0.81
CA LEU A 78 6.21 -28.38 1.01
C LEU A 78 6.49 -28.85 2.44
N ALA A 79 5.88 -28.22 3.46
CA ALA A 79 6.04 -28.63 4.85
C ALA A 79 5.47 -30.05 5.11
N HIS A 80 4.32 -30.38 4.52
CA HIS A 80 3.74 -31.73 4.61
C HIS A 80 4.59 -32.77 3.88
N GLY A 81 5.11 -32.43 2.70
CA GLY A 81 6.02 -33.31 1.93
C GLY A 81 7.36 -33.55 2.64
N ALA A 82 7.91 -32.53 3.30
CA ALA A 82 9.12 -32.66 4.10
C ALA A 82 8.92 -33.55 5.35
N SER A 83 7.72 -33.53 5.94
CA SER A 83 7.34 -34.40 7.07
C SER A 83 7.17 -35.88 6.66
N ALA A 84 7.02 -36.18 5.37
CA ALA A 84 6.81 -37.53 4.84
C ALA A 84 8.09 -38.28 4.44
N LEU A 85 9.28 -37.65 4.57
CA LEU A 85 10.56 -38.32 4.39
C LEU A 85 10.94 -39.10 5.66
N PRO A 86 11.08 -40.44 5.61
CA PRO A 86 11.53 -41.20 6.78
C PRO A 86 13.02 -40.91 7.02
N VAL A 87 13.36 -40.58 8.28
CA VAL A 87 14.73 -40.56 8.81
C VAL A 87 15.24 -41.98 8.96
#